data_AF-A0A955KYJ0-F1
#
_entry.id   AF-A0A955KYJ0-F1
#
_cell.length_a   1.000
_cell.length_b   1.000
_cell.length_c   1.000
_cell.angle_alpha   90.00
_cell.angle_beta   90.00
_cell.angle_gamma   90.00
#
_symmetry.space_group_name_H-M   'P 1'
#
loop_
_entity.id
_entity.type
_entity.pdbx_description
1 polymer ?
#
loop_
_entity_poly.entity_id
_entity_poly.type
_entity_poly.pdbx_seq_one_letter_code
_entity_poly.pdbx_strand_id
1 'polypeptide(L)'
;MYNHYFSAISQVALTKTILPMTAKDIREFLSLIDSKYRASDHTHENAVKNITLEPSAGYLIERMIPFILDIMIEEIYSETLASEHAARMFAMKNAKDAAGKKVKALTVSYNKSRQSAITKEVSEIVSGVESLKEVAV
;
A
#
# COMPACT_ATOMS: atom_id res chain seq x y z
N MET A 1 -15.12 8.44 7.24
CA MET A 1 -14.65 7.95 5.93
C MET A 1 -13.25 7.42 6.13
N TYR A 2 -12.96 6.22 5.66
CA TYR A 2 -11.66 5.55 5.83
C TYR A 2 -11.32 4.73 4.58
N ASN A 3 -10.04 4.40 4.39
CA ASN A 3 -9.61 3.59 3.25
C ASN A 3 -9.70 2.11 3.61
N HIS A 4 -10.62 1.41 2.96
CA HIS A 4 -10.74 -0.04 3.12
C HIS A 4 -9.72 -0.75 2.24
N TYR A 5 -8.91 -1.59 2.87
CA TYR A 5 -7.90 -2.38 2.19
C TYR A 5 -8.56 -3.62 1.57
N PHE A 6 -8.82 -3.57 0.25
CA PHE A 6 -9.28 -4.75 -0.49
C PHE A 6 -8.08 -5.53 -1.07
N SER A 7 -7.14 -4.83 -1.71
CA SER A 7 -5.95 -5.41 -2.30
C SER A 7 -4.82 -4.39 -2.37
N ALA A 8 -3.61 -4.87 -2.63
CA ALA A 8 -2.43 -4.04 -2.70
C ALA A 8 -2.53 -2.94 -3.78
N ILE A 9 -3.29 -3.17 -4.86
CA ILE A 9 -3.46 -2.26 -6.00
C ILE A 9 -4.77 -1.47 -5.94
N SER A 10 -5.77 -1.96 -5.21
CA SER A 10 -7.13 -1.40 -5.20
C SER A 10 -7.56 -1.10 -3.77
N GLN A 11 -7.79 0.18 -3.49
CA GLN A 11 -8.36 0.67 -2.24
C GLN A 11 -9.64 1.45 -2.55
N VAL A 12 -10.66 1.28 -1.72
CA VAL A 12 -11.95 1.98 -1.86
C VAL A 12 -12.20 2.78 -0.59
N ALA A 13 -12.57 4.05 -0.74
CA ALA A 13 -12.94 4.88 0.39
C ALA A 13 -14.37 4.55 0.83
N LEU A 14 -14.52 4.03 2.05
CA LEU A 14 -15.81 3.67 2.63
C LEU A 14 -16.17 4.62 3.77
N THR A 15 -17.46 4.82 3.98
CA THR A 15 -17.98 5.55 5.14
C THR A 15 -18.76 4.59 6.01
N LYS A 16 -18.18 4.24 7.16
CA LYS A 16 -18.83 3.42 8.20
C LYS A 16 -19.31 4.36 9.31
N THR A 17 -20.61 4.34 9.56
CA THR A 17 -21.22 5.06 10.68
C THR A 17 -21.04 4.20 11.94
N ILE A 18 -20.21 4.67 12.86
CA ILE A 18 -19.87 3.92 14.08
C ILE A 18 -20.89 4.16 15.20
N LEU A 19 -21.52 5.34 15.21
CA LEU A 19 -22.54 5.71 16.19
C LEU A 19 -23.73 6.38 15.49
N PRO A 20 -24.96 6.20 16.00
CA PRO A 20 -25.35 5.34 17.12
C PRO A 20 -25.38 3.84 16.73
N MET A 21 -24.90 2.96 17.62
CA MET A 21 -24.94 1.51 17.38
C MET A 21 -26.28 0.93 17.83
N THR A 22 -26.97 0.24 16.92
CA THR A 22 -28.15 -0.55 17.25
C THR A 22 -27.70 -1.94 17.74
N ALA A 23 -28.51 -2.60 18.58
CA ALA A 23 -28.25 -3.99 18.99
C ALA A 23 -28.07 -4.97 17.82
N LYS A 24 -28.63 -4.64 16.64
CA LYS A 24 -28.44 -5.38 15.38
C LYS A 24 -27.01 -5.24 14.85
N ASP A 25 -26.46 -4.04 14.87
CA ASP A 25 -25.12 -3.74 14.33
C ASP A 25 -24.03 -4.39 15.19
N ILE A 26 -24.22 -4.40 16.51
CA ILE A 26 -23.35 -5.12 17.46
C ILE A 26 -23.39 -6.62 17.16
N ARG A 27 -24.58 -7.19 16.93
CA ARG A 27 -24.72 -8.62 16.61
C ARG A 27 -24.06 -8.97 15.27
N GLU A 28 -24.20 -8.11 14.27
CA GLU A 28 -23.53 -8.28 12.97
C GLU A 28 -22.01 -8.26 13.12
N PHE A 29 -21.47 -7.29 13.86
CA PHE A 29 -20.05 -7.22 14.16
C PHE A 29 -19.53 -8.46 14.90
N LEU A 30 -20.25 -8.91 15.94
CA LEU A 30 -19.89 -10.12 16.68
C LEU A 30 -19.97 -11.38 15.79
N SER A 31 -20.93 -11.46 14.87
CA SER A 31 -21.03 -12.58 13.93
C SER A 31 -19.88 -12.61 12.90
N LEU A 32 -19.38 -11.44 12.49
CA LEU A 32 -18.21 -11.33 11.63
C LEU A 32 -16.95 -11.82 12.37
N ILE A 33 -16.78 -11.44 13.64
CA ILE A 33 -15.70 -11.94 14.49
C ILE A 33 -15.80 -13.45 14.69
N ASP A 34 -16.99 -13.96 15.04
CA ASP A 34 -17.23 -15.39 15.24
C ASP A 34 -16.92 -16.18 13.95
N SER A 35 -17.35 -15.69 12.78
CA SER A 35 -17.04 -16.33 11.49
C SER A 35 -15.54 -16.42 11.18
N LYS A 36 -14.74 -15.42 11.62
CA LYS A 36 -13.27 -15.45 11.49
C LYS A 36 -12.62 -16.43 12.48
N TYR A 37 -13.20 -16.63 13.66
CA TYR A 37 -12.64 -17.47 14.72
C TYR A 37 -13.08 -18.95 14.63
N ARG A 38 -14.23 -19.23 13.99
CA ARG A 38 -14.80 -20.58 13.77
C ARG A 38 -14.05 -21.47 12.77
N ALA A 39 -12.91 -21.02 12.24
CA ALA A 39 -12.02 -21.89 11.46
C ALA A 39 -11.25 -22.90 12.33
N SER A 40 -11.30 -22.78 13.66
CA SER A 40 -10.72 -23.72 14.63
C SER A 40 -11.75 -24.11 15.72
N ASP A 41 -12.25 -25.34 15.59
CA ASP A 41 -12.86 -26.21 16.60
C ASP A 41 -14.28 -25.97 17.21
N HIS A 42 -15.12 -26.97 16.89
CA HIS A 42 -16.18 -27.68 17.63
C HIS A 42 -17.46 -27.00 18.18
N THR A 43 -18.56 -27.51 17.62
CA THR A 43 -19.93 -27.75 18.11
C THR A 43 -20.13 -27.77 19.64
N HIS A 44 -20.57 -26.66 20.23
CA HIS A 44 -21.16 -26.64 21.58
C HIS A 44 -22.44 -25.79 21.65
N GLU A 45 -23.50 -26.24 20.98
CA GLU A 45 -24.84 -25.67 21.07
C GLU A 45 -25.52 -25.97 22.44
N ASN A 46 -25.00 -26.94 23.20
CA ASN A 46 -25.59 -27.39 24.47
C ASN A 46 -24.85 -26.95 25.76
N ALA A 47 -23.72 -26.23 25.66
CA ALA A 47 -22.93 -25.82 26.84
C ALA A 47 -23.40 -24.51 27.49
N VAL A 48 -24.27 -23.75 26.81
CA VAL A 48 -24.71 -22.41 27.27
C VAL A 48 -25.66 -22.48 28.48
N LYS A 49 -26.24 -23.65 28.76
CA LYS A 49 -27.30 -23.78 29.80
C LYS A 49 -26.79 -23.68 31.24
N ASN A 50 -25.49 -23.84 31.49
CA ASN A 50 -24.90 -23.85 32.84
C ASN A 50 -23.74 -22.85 33.01
N ILE A 51 -23.80 -21.70 32.31
CA ILE A 51 -22.81 -20.63 32.50
C ILE A 51 -23.36 -19.63 33.51
N THR A 52 -22.82 -19.65 34.73
CA THR A 52 -23.03 -18.57 35.70
C THR A 52 -22.19 -17.37 35.25
N LEU A 53 -22.86 -16.27 34.88
CA LEU A 53 -22.19 -15.02 34.51
C LEU A 53 -21.76 -14.29 35.78
N GLU A 54 -20.45 -14.23 36.01
CA GLU A 54 -19.83 -13.38 37.03
C GLU A 54 -18.92 -12.37 36.32
N PRO A 55 -19.12 -11.05 36.45
CA PRO A 55 -20.18 -10.28 37.13
C PRO A 55 -21.53 -10.25 36.36
N SER A 56 -22.54 -9.51 36.86
CA SER A 56 -23.88 -9.44 36.26
C SER A 56 -23.86 -9.10 34.76
N ALA A 57 -24.81 -9.66 34.00
CA ALA A 57 -24.92 -9.42 32.55
C ALA A 57 -24.99 -7.92 32.19
N GLY A 58 -25.65 -7.10 33.01
CA GLY A 58 -25.71 -5.65 32.82
C GLY A 58 -24.33 -4.98 32.92
N TYR A 59 -23.54 -5.36 33.92
CA TYR A 59 -22.17 -4.85 34.10
C TYR A 59 -21.24 -5.27 32.96
N LEU A 60 -21.38 -6.50 32.47
CA LEU A 60 -20.63 -6.97 31.30
C LEU A 60 -20.97 -6.14 30.06
N ILE A 61 -22.25 -5.91 29.78
CA ILE A 61 -22.68 -5.11 28.62
C ILE A 61 -22.13 -3.68 28.72
N GLU A 62 -22.22 -3.04 29.88
CA GLU A 62 -21.72 -1.68 30.11
C GLU A 62 -20.22 -1.56 29.82
N ARG A 63 -19.43 -2.58 30.15
CA ARG A 63 -18.00 -2.61 29.87
C ARG A 63 -17.66 -3.07 28.46
N MET A 64 -18.48 -3.91 27.85
CA MET A 64 -18.24 -4.44 26.50
C MET A 64 -18.54 -3.41 25.40
N ILE A 65 -19.53 -2.53 25.59
CA ILE A 65 -19.84 -1.48 24.60
C ILE A 65 -18.61 -0.60 24.27
N PRO A 66 -17.92 0.02 25.24
CA PRO A 66 -16.74 0.83 24.93
C PRO A 66 -15.60 -0.02 24.37
N PHE A 67 -15.41 -1.24 24.85
CA PHE A 67 -14.39 -2.15 24.33
C PHE A 67 -14.61 -2.53 22.86
N ILE A 68 -15.86 -2.81 22.46
CA ILE A 68 -16.21 -3.10 21.07
C ILE A 68 -15.97 -1.86 20.19
N LEU A 69 -16.29 -0.67 20.70
CA LEU A 69 -16.04 0.58 19.99
C LEU A 69 -14.54 0.80 19.73
N ASP A 70 -13.69 0.55 20.73
CA ASP A 70 -12.24 0.66 20.60
C ASP A 70 -11.72 -0.31 19.51
N ILE A 71 -12.17 -1.57 19.52
CA ILE A 71 -11.78 -2.54 18.49
C ILE A 71 -12.21 -2.09 17.09
N MET A 72 -13.43 -1.56 16.94
CA MET A 72 -13.91 -1.09 15.63
C MET A 72 -13.09 0.09 15.10
N ILE A 73 -12.64 0.99 15.98
CA ILE A 73 -11.79 2.12 15.61
C ILE A 73 -10.39 1.61 15.22
N GLU A 74 -9.82 0.69 15.99
CA GLU A 74 -8.52 0.08 15.70
C GLU A 74 -8.51 -0.70 14.38
N GLU A 75 -9.61 -1.39 14.05
CA GLU A 75 -9.79 -2.06 12.76
C GLU A 75 -9.72 -1.05 11.61
N ILE A 76 -10.49 0.04 11.70
CA ILE A 76 -10.53 1.11 10.69
C ILE A 76 -9.16 1.77 10.53
N TYR A 77 -8.47 2.03 11.64
CA TYR A 77 -7.16 2.66 11.66
C TYR A 77 -6.12 1.76 10.96
N SER A 78 -6.10 0.48 11.32
CA SER A 78 -5.19 -0.52 10.75
C SER A 78 -5.42 -0.72 9.26
N GLU A 79 -6.68 -0.79 8.80
CA GLU A 79 -7.02 -0.89 7.38
C GLU A 79 -6.58 0.34 6.58
N THR A 80 -6.70 1.53 7.17
CA THR A 80 -6.27 2.78 6.55
C THR A 80 -4.75 2.85 6.41
N LEU A 81 -4.02 2.46 7.46
CA LEU A 81 -2.55 2.39 7.42
C LEU A 81 -2.05 1.38 6.38
N ALA A 82 -2.64 0.19 6.35
CA ALA A 82 -2.29 -0.84 5.37
C ALA A 82 -2.53 -0.35 3.93
N SER A 83 -3.68 0.29 3.70
CA SER A 83 -4.04 0.92 2.42
C SER A 83 -3.05 2.00 2.00
N GLU A 84 -2.67 2.89 2.92
CA GLU A 84 -1.71 3.94 2.65
C GLU A 84 -0.32 3.37 2.29
N HIS A 85 0.17 2.42 3.09
CA HIS A 85 1.46 1.78 2.84
C HIS A 85 1.49 1.07 1.49
N ALA A 86 0.42 0.35 1.14
CA ALA A 86 0.30 -0.31 -0.16
C ALA A 86 0.32 0.73 -1.30
N ALA A 87 -0.52 1.75 -1.23
CA ALA A 87 -0.56 2.83 -2.24
C ALA A 87 0.80 3.51 -2.40
N ARG A 88 1.49 3.80 -1.29
CA ARG A 88 2.83 4.39 -1.29
C ARG A 88 3.86 3.47 -1.95
N MET A 89 3.83 2.17 -1.65
CA MET A 89 4.74 1.20 -2.28
C MET A 89 4.53 1.13 -3.79
N PHE A 90 3.29 1.12 -4.28
CA PHE A 90 3.01 1.11 -5.72
C PHE A 90 3.42 2.40 -6.41
N ALA A 91 3.15 3.56 -5.80
CA ALA A 91 3.59 4.85 -6.31
C ALA A 91 5.13 4.90 -6.45
N MET A 92 5.85 4.43 -5.43
CA MET A 92 7.32 4.38 -5.45
C MET A 92 7.86 3.38 -6.47
N LYS A 93 7.22 2.21 -6.63
CA LYS A 93 7.57 1.24 -7.66
C LYS A 93 7.43 1.84 -9.06
N ASN A 94 6.30 2.50 -9.34
CA ASN A 94 6.06 3.17 -10.61
C ASN A 94 7.08 4.30 -10.87
N ALA A 95 7.41 5.08 -9.84
CA ALA A 95 8.43 6.12 -9.94
C ALA A 95 9.82 5.52 -10.24
N LYS A 96 10.20 4.42 -9.58
CA LYS A 96 11.46 3.69 -9.83
C LYS A 96 11.53 3.17 -11.26
N ASP A 97 10.45 2.59 -11.77
CA ASP A 97 10.39 2.07 -13.14
C ASP A 97 10.50 3.21 -14.17
N ALA A 98 9.84 4.35 -13.93
CA ALA A 98 9.95 5.54 -14.77
C ALA A 98 11.37 6.14 -14.75
N ALA A 99 12.01 6.22 -13.58
CA ALA A 99 13.39 6.65 -13.44
C ALA A 99 14.35 5.71 -14.18
N GLY A 100 14.16 4.39 -14.07
CA GLY A 100 14.95 3.41 -14.80
C GLY A 100 14.86 3.57 -16.33
N LYS A 101 13.67 3.89 -16.86
CA LYS A 101 13.49 4.23 -18.27
C LYS A 101 14.25 5.50 -18.67
N LYS A 102 14.19 6.55 -17.84
CA LYS A 102 14.92 7.81 -18.07
C LYS A 102 16.43 7.61 -18.09
N VAL A 103 16.98 6.85 -17.13
CA VAL A 103 18.40 6.53 -17.08
C VAL A 103 18.85 5.84 -18.35
N LYS A 104 18.14 4.79 -18.79
CA LYS A 104 18.47 4.09 -20.04
C LYS A 104 18.49 5.02 -21.26
N ALA A 105 17.49 5.89 -21.39
CA ALA A 105 17.41 6.86 -22.48
C ALA A 105 18.58 7.86 -22.45
N LEU A 106 18.90 8.40 -21.28
CA LEU A 106 20.02 9.32 -21.10
C LEU A 106 21.37 8.65 -21.36
N THR A 107 21.56 7.39 -20.98
CA THR A 107 22.79 6.64 -21.26
C THR A 107 23.01 6.46 -22.77
N VAL A 108 21.95 6.15 -23.51
CA VAL A 108 22.03 6.06 -24.98
C VAL A 108 22.38 7.42 -25.58
N SER A 109 21.73 8.50 -25.13
CA SER A 109 22.04 9.87 -25.58
C SER A 109 23.48 10.26 -25.27
N TYR A 110 23.95 9.97 -24.06
CA TYR A 110 25.32 10.25 -23.61
C TYR A 110 26.35 9.54 -24.49
N ASN A 111 26.16 8.24 -24.75
CA ASN A 111 27.06 7.48 -25.60
C ASN A 111 27.09 8.01 -27.04
N LYS A 112 25.93 8.39 -27.58
CA LYS A 112 25.83 9.02 -28.89
C LYS A 112 26.58 10.35 -28.93
N SER A 113 26.31 11.25 -27.98
CA SER A 113 27.02 12.54 -27.88
C SER A 113 28.53 12.36 -27.70
N ARG A 114 28.96 11.38 -26.90
CA ARG A 114 30.37 11.05 -26.71
C ARG A 114 31.02 10.61 -28.01
N GLN A 115 30.38 9.70 -28.77
CA GLN A 115 30.91 9.25 -30.06
C GLN A 115 30.97 10.40 -31.07
N SER A 116 29.94 11.23 -31.15
CA SER A 116 29.94 12.41 -32.02
C SER A 116 31.05 13.40 -31.67
N ALA A 117 31.35 13.60 -30.38
CA ALA A 117 32.47 14.44 -29.95
C ALA A 117 33.82 13.85 -30.38
N ILE A 118 34.06 12.55 -30.16
CA ILE A 118 35.28 11.87 -30.60
C ILE A 118 35.45 11.95 -32.12
N THR A 119 34.40 11.67 -32.90
CA THR A 119 34.45 11.79 -34.36
C THR A 119 34.77 13.22 -34.79
N LYS A 120 34.17 14.22 -34.14
CA LYS A 120 34.44 15.63 -34.43
C LYS A 120 35.90 15.99 -34.17
N GLU A 121 36.45 15.61 -33.02
CA GLU A 121 37.86 15.83 -32.68
C GLU A 121 38.78 15.16 -33.71
N VAL A 122 38.50 13.91 -34.09
CA VAL A 122 39.30 13.20 -35.11
C VAL A 122 39.19 13.89 -36.47
N SER A 123 38.01 14.33 -36.90
CA SER A 123 37.82 15.06 -38.15
C SER A 123 38.58 16.39 -38.16
N GLU A 124 38.59 17.12 -37.04
CA GLU A 124 39.35 18.36 -36.88
C GLU A 124 40.87 18.11 -36.95
N ILE A 125 41.37 17.05 -36.32
CA ILE A 125 42.79 16.65 -36.40
C ILE A 125 43.20 16.34 -37.84
N VAL A 126 42.42 15.49 -38.54
CA VAL A 126 42.75 15.11 -39.93
C VAL A 126 42.71 16.33 -40.86
N SER A 127 41.69 17.18 -40.73
CA SER A 127 41.59 18.42 -41.52
C SER A 127 42.78 19.34 -41.26
N GLY A 128 43.20 19.51 -40.00
CA GLY A 128 44.34 20.36 -39.65
C GLY A 128 45.66 19.83 -40.20
N VAL A 129 45.87 18.51 -40.17
CA VAL A 129 47.07 17.86 -40.76
C VAL A 129 47.10 18.06 -42.27
N GLU A 130 45.96 17.94 -42.97
CA GLU A 130 45.92 18.09 -44.42
C GLU A 130 46.20 19.53 -44.86
N SER A 131 45.63 20.52 -44.15
CA SER A 131 45.93 21.94 -44.43
C SER A 131 47.41 22.29 -44.24
N LEU A 132 48.12 21.64 -43.32
CA LEU A 132 49.56 21.83 -43.16
C LEU A 132 50.37 21.25 -44.32
N LYS A 133 49.90 20.16 -44.96
CA LYS A 133 50.58 19.58 -46.12
C LYS A 133 50.42 20.42 -47.37
N GLU A 134 49.24 20.98 -47.62
CA GLU A 134 49.00 21.86 -48.77
C GLU A 134 49.88 23.13 -48.74
N VAL A 135 50.25 23.61 -47.55
CA VAL A 135 51.11 24.80 -47.39
C VAL A 135 52.61 24.46 -47.52
N ALA A 136 52.99 23.19 -47.37
CA ALA A 136 54.38 22.72 -47.41
C ALA A 136 54.85 22.25 -48.81
N VAL A 137 53.98 22.37 -49.83
CA VAL A 137 54.27 22.11 -51.25
C VAL A 137 54.24 23.42 -52.02
#